data_AF-A0AAD4Q938-F1
#
_entry.id   AF-A0AAD4Q938-F1
#
_cell.length_a   1.000
_cell.length_b   1.000
_cell.length_c   1.000
_cell.angle_alpha   90.00
_cell.angle_beta   90.00
_cell.angle_gamma   90.00
#
_symmetry.space_group_name_H-M   'P 1'
#
loop_
_entity.id
_entity.type
_entity.pdbx_description
1 polymer ?
#
loop_
_entity_poly.entity_id
_entity_poly.type
_entity_poly.pdbx_seq_one_letter_code
_entity_poly.pdbx_strand_id
1 'polypeptide(L)'
;MITIEFLACTGQICTPLHQEFILLSDVLGMSALVDALNDLPVSAGTESSVSGPFFTEDAPDVPLGESSERKGEYLYAEGHVCTTSRAPIPGAVIKTWETDDKGFYNTQYADRIVAYCHGQLVTDKDTKYVPLFPSLIPFPVTQSGPGDLLLALRRHIIYPNHLHMI
;
A
#
# COMPACT_ATOMS: atom_id res chain seq x y z
N MET A 1 -22.61 -6.03 -24.77
CA MET A 1 -21.65 -7.13 -24.54
C MET A 1 -20.37 -6.63 -23.87
N ILE A 2 -19.84 -5.47 -24.27
CA ILE A 2 -18.66 -4.80 -23.68
C ILE A 2 -18.57 -4.86 -22.15
N THR A 3 -19.63 -4.53 -21.40
CA THR A 3 -19.59 -4.56 -19.92
C THR A 3 -19.39 -5.97 -19.35
N ILE A 4 -20.01 -6.99 -19.95
CA ILE A 4 -19.85 -8.38 -19.49
C ILE A 4 -18.43 -8.87 -19.80
N GLU A 5 -17.92 -8.54 -20.98
CA GLU A 5 -16.53 -8.83 -21.37
C GLU A 5 -15.52 -8.15 -20.44
N PHE A 6 -15.76 -6.89 -20.07
CA PHE A 6 -14.95 -6.14 -19.12
C PHE A 6 -14.90 -6.81 -17.74
N LEU A 7 -16.06 -7.18 -17.20
CA LEU A 7 -16.14 -7.86 -15.89
C LEU A 7 -15.47 -9.24 -15.94
N ALA A 8 -15.66 -9.99 -17.03
CA ALA A 8 -15.00 -11.28 -17.23
C ALA A 8 -13.47 -11.13 -17.31
N CYS A 9 -12.98 -10.16 -18.08
CA CYS A 9 -11.55 -9.86 -18.21
C CYS A 9 -10.94 -9.42 -16.86
N THR A 10 -11.64 -8.54 -16.13
CA THR A 10 -11.23 -8.11 -14.77
C THR A 10 -11.03 -9.33 -13.86
N GLY A 11 -12.00 -10.25 -13.85
CA GLY A 11 -11.89 -11.49 -13.05
C GLY A 11 -10.78 -12.44 -13.50
N GLN A 12 -10.49 -12.51 -14.81
CA GLN A 12 -9.45 -13.39 -15.37
C GLN A 12 -8.02 -12.93 -15.06
N ILE A 13 -7.82 -11.63 -14.79
CA ILE A 13 -6.51 -11.08 -14.42
C ILE A 13 -6.22 -11.32 -12.93
N CYS A 14 -7.25 -11.52 -12.10
CA CYS A 14 -7.06 -11.78 -10.68
C CYS A 14 -6.22 -13.05 -10.44
N THR A 15 -5.29 -12.95 -9.49
CA THR A 15 -4.49 -14.05 -8.95
C THR A 15 -4.61 -14.06 -7.41
N PRO A 16 -4.10 -15.08 -6.70
CA PRO A 16 -4.10 -15.08 -5.24
C PRO A 16 -3.39 -13.86 -4.60
N LEU A 17 -2.46 -13.21 -5.32
CA LEU A 17 -1.69 -12.06 -4.83
C LEU A 17 -2.08 -10.74 -5.52
N HIS A 18 -2.97 -10.76 -6.51
CA HIS A 18 -3.34 -9.60 -7.30
C HIS A 18 -4.84 -9.58 -7.57
N GLN A 19 -5.56 -8.56 -7.08
CA GLN A 19 -7.02 -8.53 -7.09
C GLN A 19 -7.56 -7.32 -7.89
N GLU A 20 -7.84 -7.53 -9.17
CA GLU A 20 -8.35 -6.47 -10.06
C GLU A 20 -9.76 -5.98 -9.70
N PHE A 21 -10.57 -6.76 -9.00
CA PHE A 21 -11.85 -6.27 -8.47
C PHE A 21 -11.69 -5.30 -7.29
N ILE A 22 -10.62 -5.44 -6.51
CA ILE A 22 -10.26 -4.43 -5.49
C ILE A 22 -9.79 -3.16 -6.18
N LEU A 23 -8.91 -3.27 -7.19
CA LEU A 23 -8.51 -2.12 -8.01
C LEU A 23 -9.69 -1.44 -8.70
N LEU A 24 -10.65 -2.22 -9.24
CA LEU A 24 -11.88 -1.68 -9.81
C LEU A 24 -12.68 -0.87 -8.77
N SER A 25 -12.78 -1.40 -7.54
CA SER A 25 -13.41 -0.70 -6.42
C SER A 25 -12.69 0.60 -6.07
N ASP A 26 -11.36 0.60 -6.07
CA ASP A 26 -10.53 1.75 -5.76
C ASP A 26 -10.70 2.87 -6.81
N VAL A 27 -10.63 2.54 -8.11
CA VAL A 27 -10.71 3.54 -9.19
C VAL A 27 -12.11 4.16 -9.34
N LEU A 28 -13.14 3.44 -8.88
CA LEU A 28 -14.53 3.91 -8.78
C LEU A 28 -14.81 4.69 -7.48
N GLY A 29 -13.86 4.71 -6.52
CA GLY A 29 -14.01 5.37 -5.23
C GLY A 29 -14.88 4.61 -4.22
N MET A 30 -15.25 3.36 -4.50
CA MET A 30 -16.07 2.56 -3.60
C MET A 30 -15.31 2.18 -2.33
N SER A 31 -14.03 1.79 -2.45
CA SER A 31 -13.20 1.42 -1.30
C SER A 31 -13.03 2.60 -0.33
N ALA A 32 -12.74 3.79 -0.86
CA ALA A 32 -12.60 5.00 -0.07
C ALA A 32 -13.92 5.41 0.61
N LEU A 33 -15.06 5.20 -0.06
CA LEU A 33 -16.36 5.42 0.56
C LEU A 33 -16.63 4.43 1.70
N VAL A 34 -16.31 3.15 1.52
CA VAL A 34 -16.48 2.13 2.56
C VAL A 34 -15.57 2.43 3.76
N ASP A 35 -14.32 2.81 3.53
CA ASP A 35 -13.38 3.25 4.58
C ASP A 35 -13.97 4.43 5.37
N ALA A 36 -14.34 5.51 4.69
CA ALA A 36 -14.89 6.71 5.33
C ALA A 36 -16.19 6.49 6.12
N LEU A 37 -16.97 5.46 5.76
CA LEU A 37 -18.21 5.10 6.48
C LEU A 37 -17.96 4.27 7.75
N ASN A 38 -16.86 3.50 7.80
CA ASN A 38 -16.58 2.58 8.90
C ASN A 38 -15.50 3.13 9.85
N ASP A 39 -14.52 3.85 9.32
CA ASP A 39 -13.39 4.41 10.06
C ASP A 39 -13.59 5.92 10.27
N LEU A 40 -14.50 6.24 11.19
CA LEU A 40 -14.79 7.63 11.53
C LEU A 40 -13.55 8.30 12.14
N PRO A 41 -13.18 9.52 11.69
CA PRO A 41 -12.03 10.24 12.23
C PRO A 41 -12.10 10.37 13.75
N VAL A 42 -11.09 9.87 14.43
CA VAL A 42 -10.92 10.07 15.87
C VAL A 42 -10.11 11.34 16.08
N SER A 43 -10.60 12.24 16.95
CA SER A 43 -9.88 13.48 17.26
C SER A 43 -8.44 13.18 17.71
N ALA A 44 -7.47 13.85 17.08
CA ALA A 44 -6.03 13.64 17.28
C ALA A 44 -5.50 12.23 16.93
N GLY A 45 -6.29 11.39 16.24
CA GLY A 45 -5.83 10.18 15.58
C GLY A 45 -5.33 10.47 14.16
N THR A 46 -4.43 9.62 13.66
CA THR A 46 -4.06 9.63 12.23
C THR A 46 -5.28 9.22 11.41
N GLU A 47 -5.53 9.92 10.30
CA GLU A 47 -6.62 9.59 9.38
C GLU A 47 -6.38 8.21 8.71
N SER A 48 -7.44 7.44 8.52
CA SER A 48 -7.39 6.19 7.77
C SER A 48 -7.30 6.45 6.26
N SER A 49 -6.87 5.41 5.54
CA SER A 49 -6.96 5.34 4.09
C SER A 49 -7.07 3.88 3.70
N VAL A 50 -7.55 3.64 2.48
CA VAL A 50 -7.66 2.30 1.91
C VAL A 50 -6.30 1.57 1.92
N SER A 51 -6.33 0.30 2.30
CA SER A 51 -5.14 -0.58 2.26
C SER A 51 -4.66 -0.83 0.83
N GLY A 52 -5.57 -0.84 -0.15
CA GLY A 52 -5.27 -1.28 -1.50
C GLY A 52 -5.07 -2.81 -1.58
N PRO A 53 -4.75 -3.35 -2.76
CA PRO A 53 -4.73 -4.79 -3.00
C PRO A 53 -3.38 -5.48 -2.72
N PHE A 54 -2.37 -4.74 -2.25
CA PHE A 54 -0.98 -5.20 -2.29
C PHE A 54 -0.41 -5.68 -0.96
N PHE A 55 -1.18 -5.60 0.13
CA PHE A 55 -0.77 -6.07 1.44
C PHE A 55 -0.60 -7.61 1.48
N THR A 56 0.47 -8.07 2.12
CA THR A 56 0.69 -9.49 2.45
C THR A 56 1.16 -9.68 3.89
N GLU A 57 0.85 -10.84 4.47
CA GLU A 57 1.16 -11.16 5.87
C GLU A 57 2.61 -11.62 6.11
N ASP A 58 3.33 -11.96 5.05
CA ASP A 58 4.69 -12.52 5.07
C ASP A 58 5.79 -11.45 5.03
N ALA A 59 5.49 -10.22 5.48
CA ALA A 59 6.46 -9.16 5.62
C ALA A 59 7.58 -9.56 6.62
N PRO A 60 8.86 -9.46 6.24
CA PRO A 60 9.97 -9.76 7.15
C PRO A 60 10.09 -8.73 8.27
N ASP A 61 10.66 -9.14 9.40
CA ASP A 61 11.07 -8.21 10.46
C ASP A 61 12.23 -7.33 9.97
N VAL A 62 12.09 -6.01 10.15
CA VAL A 62 13.10 -5.02 9.76
C VAL A 62 13.58 -4.27 11.01
N PRO A 63 14.88 -4.34 11.34
CA PRO A 63 15.44 -3.53 12.43
C PRO A 63 15.23 -2.04 12.21
N LEU A 64 15.10 -1.28 13.30
CA LEU A 64 15.03 0.18 13.22
C LEU A 64 16.29 0.75 12.56
N GLY A 65 16.12 1.61 11.58
CA GLY A 65 17.20 2.19 10.78
C GLY A 65 17.69 1.30 9.65
N GLU A 66 16.97 0.23 9.31
CA GLU A 66 17.22 -0.61 8.14
C GLU A 66 16.06 -0.55 7.12
N SER A 67 16.27 -1.14 5.95
CA SER A 67 15.30 -1.20 4.85
C SER A 67 14.96 -2.66 4.49
N SER A 68 13.72 -2.89 4.08
CA SER A 68 13.27 -4.15 3.47
C SER A 68 13.76 -4.32 2.02
N GLU A 69 14.19 -3.22 1.38
CA GLU A 69 14.80 -3.20 0.05
C GLU A 69 16.31 -2.94 0.18
N ARG A 70 17.11 -3.49 -0.73
CA ARG A 70 18.58 -3.37 -0.72
C ARG A 70 19.11 -2.55 -1.90
N LYS A 71 18.24 -1.94 -2.71
CA LYS A 71 18.58 -1.20 -3.92
C LYS A 71 17.85 0.15 -4.00
N GLY A 72 18.49 1.10 -4.67
CA GLY A 72 17.92 2.42 -4.94
C GLY A 72 18.34 3.50 -3.94
N GLU A 73 17.77 4.69 -4.13
CA GLU A 73 17.88 5.81 -3.19
C GLU A 73 16.88 5.63 -2.05
N TYR A 74 17.31 5.88 -0.81
CA TYR A 74 16.46 5.69 0.35
C TYR A 74 15.85 6.99 0.87
N LEU A 75 14.57 6.92 1.24
CA LEU A 75 13.88 7.89 2.06
C LEU A 75 14.04 7.50 3.54
N TYR A 76 14.71 8.36 4.31
CA TYR A 76 14.71 8.27 5.76
C TYR A 76 13.43 8.92 6.31
N ALA A 77 12.65 8.17 7.09
CA ALA A 77 11.54 8.70 7.85
C ALA A 77 11.71 8.38 9.34
N GLU A 78 11.14 9.21 10.20
CA GLU A 78 11.06 8.91 11.63
C GLU A 78 9.74 9.41 12.22
N GLY A 79 9.24 8.70 13.23
CA GLY A 79 8.04 9.09 13.95
C GLY A 79 7.89 8.35 15.27
N HIS A 80 6.78 8.63 15.95
CA HIS A 80 6.42 8.01 17.22
C HIS A 80 5.00 7.44 17.15
N VAL A 81 4.79 6.31 17.81
CA VAL A 81 3.44 5.77 18.03
C VAL A 81 2.95 6.17 19.41
N CYS A 82 1.78 6.82 19.45
CA CYS A 82 1.18 7.31 20.68
C CYS A 82 -0.35 7.24 20.66
N THR A 83 -0.98 7.31 21.82
CA THR A 83 -2.43 7.49 21.96
C THR A 83 -2.86 8.88 21.51
N THR A 84 -4.17 9.12 21.39
CA THR A 84 -4.75 10.45 21.11
C THR A 84 -4.46 11.49 22.22
N SER A 85 -4.10 11.03 23.42
CA SER A 85 -3.61 11.87 24.52
C SER A 85 -2.08 12.06 24.52
N ARG A 86 -1.39 11.61 23.47
CA ARG A 86 0.07 11.61 23.30
C ARG A 86 0.83 10.72 24.27
N ALA A 87 0.18 9.75 24.91
CA ALA A 87 0.88 8.77 25.72
C ALA A 87 1.62 7.77 24.81
N PRO A 88 2.89 7.43 25.11
CA PRO A 88 3.68 6.50 24.30
C PRO A 88 3.07 5.09 24.25
N ILE A 89 3.09 4.44 23.09
CA ILE A 89 2.76 3.02 22.90
C ILE A 89 4.04 2.24 22.53
N PRO A 90 4.77 1.66 23.50
CA PRO A 90 5.96 0.87 23.22
C PRO A 90 5.61 -0.51 22.69
N GLY A 91 6.50 -1.06 21.85
CA GLY A 91 6.29 -2.39 21.23
C GLY A 91 5.15 -2.44 20.21
N ALA A 92 4.69 -1.29 19.70
CA ALA A 92 3.77 -1.26 18.58
C ALA A 92 4.43 -1.90 17.35
N VAL A 93 3.69 -2.78 16.68
CA VAL A 93 4.08 -3.39 15.42
C VAL A 93 3.55 -2.50 14.30
N ILE A 94 4.42 -2.12 13.37
CA ILE A 94 4.09 -1.33 12.19
C ILE A 94 4.44 -2.17 10.98
N LYS A 95 3.46 -2.53 10.16
CA LYS A 95 3.72 -3.16 8.87
C LYS A 95 3.67 -2.12 7.77
N THR A 96 4.64 -2.18 6.88
CA THR A 96 4.85 -1.23 5.79
C THR A 96 4.94 -1.96 4.46
N TRP A 97 4.43 -1.34 3.40
CA TRP A 97 4.65 -1.81 2.04
C TRP A 97 4.63 -0.62 1.07
N GLU A 98 5.46 -0.74 0.04
CA GLU A 98 5.60 0.28 -1.00
C GLU A 98 6.01 -0.35 -2.34
N THR A 99 6.10 0.51 -3.36
CA THR A 99 6.63 0.11 -4.67
C THR A 99 8.16 0.13 -4.69
N ASP A 100 8.73 -0.66 -5.60
CA ASP A 100 10.16 -0.60 -5.93
C ASP A 100 10.53 0.62 -6.79
N ASP A 101 11.80 0.70 -7.20
CA ASP A 101 12.34 1.77 -8.05
C ASP A 101 11.75 1.82 -9.48
N LYS A 102 10.89 0.87 -9.84
CA LYS A 102 10.15 0.81 -11.10
C LYS A 102 8.65 1.06 -10.93
N GLY A 103 8.19 1.29 -9.70
CA GLY A 103 6.79 1.57 -9.41
C GLY A 103 5.94 0.32 -9.36
N PHE A 104 6.52 -0.84 -9.06
CA PHE A 104 5.78 -2.09 -8.90
C PHE A 104 5.83 -2.56 -7.45
N TYR A 105 4.68 -3.04 -6.96
CA TYR A 105 4.63 -3.81 -5.74
C TYR A 105 5.21 -5.20 -5.99
N ASN A 106 5.89 -5.72 -4.99
CA ASN A 106 6.45 -7.08 -4.98
C ASN A 106 5.43 -8.17 -5.37
N THR A 107 4.15 -7.99 -5.03
CA THR A 107 3.03 -8.90 -5.36
C THR A 107 2.65 -8.93 -6.84
N GLN A 108 3.07 -7.93 -7.63
CA GLN A 108 2.81 -7.85 -9.07
C GLN A 108 3.80 -8.69 -9.89
N TYR A 109 4.89 -9.14 -9.29
CA TYR A 109 5.90 -9.96 -9.96
C TYR A 109 5.54 -11.45 -9.89
N ALA A 110 5.41 -12.08 -11.06
CA ALA A 110 5.05 -13.50 -11.17
C ALA A 110 6.10 -14.45 -10.56
N ASP A 111 7.36 -13.99 -10.46
CA ASP A 111 8.50 -14.71 -9.90
C ASP A 111 8.82 -14.30 -8.45
N ARG A 112 7.85 -13.73 -7.72
CA ARG A 112 7.98 -13.42 -6.29
C ARG A 112 8.36 -14.67 -5.48
N ILE A 113 9.57 -14.66 -4.92
CA ILE A 113 10.06 -15.72 -4.00
C ILE A 113 9.89 -15.30 -2.53
N VAL A 114 10.15 -14.02 -2.23
CA VAL A 114 10.17 -13.44 -0.89
C VAL A 114 9.62 -12.02 -0.97
N ALA A 115 8.93 -11.58 0.09
CA ALA A 115 8.48 -10.21 0.23
C ALA A 115 9.69 -9.25 0.34
N TYR A 116 9.73 -8.25 -0.54
CA TYR A 116 10.63 -7.10 -0.48
C TYR A 116 9.80 -5.82 -0.71
N CYS A 117 10.33 -4.65 -0.34
CA CYS A 117 9.52 -3.43 -0.17
C CYS A 117 8.29 -3.67 0.73
N HIS A 118 8.45 -4.57 1.70
CA HIS A 118 7.48 -4.96 2.71
C HIS A 118 8.27 -5.15 4.01
N GLY A 119 7.85 -4.53 5.10
CA GLY A 119 8.61 -4.60 6.35
C GLY A 119 7.72 -4.54 7.58
N GLN A 120 8.07 -5.33 8.58
CA GLN A 120 7.48 -5.28 9.92
C GLN A 120 8.50 -4.64 10.87
N LEU A 121 8.17 -3.47 11.42
CA LEU A 121 8.97 -2.76 12.40
C LEU A 121 8.32 -2.87 13.77
N VAL A 122 9.13 -2.89 14.82
CA VAL A 122 8.66 -2.79 16.21
C VAL A 122 9.22 -1.51 16.81
N THR A 123 8.34 -0.64 17.32
CA THR A 123 8.77 0.60 17.97
C THR A 123 9.66 0.30 19.17
N ASP A 124 10.68 1.12 19.39
CA ASP A 124 11.54 0.99 20.57
C ASP A 124 10.84 1.41 21.89
N LYS A 125 11.60 1.38 22.98
CA LYS A 125 11.14 1.80 24.32
C LYS A 125 10.70 3.28 24.40
N ASP A 126 11.19 4.11 23.49
CA ASP A 126 10.89 5.54 23.36
C ASP A 126 9.83 5.77 22.25
N THR A 127 9.20 4.69 21.81
CA THR A 127 8.15 4.57 20.79
C THR A 127 8.54 5.03 19.39
N LYS A 128 9.83 5.17 19.16
CA LYS A 128 10.36 5.62 17.88
C LYS A 128 10.29 4.48 16.87
N TYR A 129 9.90 4.81 15.64
CA TYR A 129 10.16 3.98 14.46
C TYR A 129 11.02 4.76 13.48
N VAL A 130 11.94 4.06 12.80
CA VAL A 130 12.90 4.63 11.85
C VAL A 130 12.99 3.71 10.63
N PRO A 131 12.10 3.85 9.66
CA PRO A 131 12.17 3.08 8.44
C PRO A 131 13.05 3.77 7.40
N LEU A 132 13.78 2.96 6.63
CA LEU A 132 14.37 3.36 5.36
C LEU A 132 13.54 2.74 4.24
N PHE A 133 12.91 3.58 3.42
CA PHE A 133 12.11 3.15 2.28
C PHE A 133 12.86 3.39 0.97
N PRO A 134 12.61 2.62 -0.09
CA PRO A 134 12.92 3.07 -1.45
C PRO A 134 12.32 4.45 -1.72
N SER A 135 12.96 5.22 -2.59
CA SER A 135 12.41 6.48 -3.08
C SER A 135 11.08 6.22 -3.78
N LEU A 136 10.02 6.75 -3.19
CA LEU A 136 8.67 6.57 -3.68
C LEU A 136 8.52 7.28 -5.02
N ILE A 137 8.09 6.54 -6.05
CA ILE A 137 7.82 7.10 -7.38
C ILE A 137 6.33 6.93 -7.75
N PRO A 138 5.80 7.79 -8.63
CA PRO A 138 4.42 7.64 -9.05
C PRO A 138 4.28 6.36 -9.86
N PHE A 139 3.29 5.54 -9.55
CA PHE A 139 3.07 4.29 -10.27
C PHE A 139 1.72 4.28 -10.99
N PRO A 140 1.64 3.64 -12.17
CA PRO A 140 0.38 3.47 -12.88
C PRO A 140 -0.43 2.30 -12.32
N VAL A 141 -1.75 2.42 -12.29
CA VAL A 141 -2.66 1.27 -12.38
C VAL A 141 -2.25 0.46 -13.61
N THR A 142 -2.24 -0.88 -13.51
CA THR A 142 -1.99 -1.77 -14.64
C THR A 142 -2.83 -1.35 -15.86
N GLN A 143 -2.23 -1.27 -17.05
CA GLN A 143 -2.93 -0.94 -18.30
C GLN A 143 -3.74 -2.14 -18.83
N SER A 144 -4.67 -2.62 -18.01
CA SER A 144 -5.62 -3.66 -18.32
C SER A 144 -6.79 -3.56 -17.35
N GLY A 145 -7.98 -4.00 -17.75
CA GLY A 145 -9.14 -4.05 -16.84
C GLY A 145 -9.46 -2.64 -16.29
N PRO A 146 -9.41 -2.40 -14.97
CA PRO A 146 -9.64 -1.07 -14.37
C PRO A 146 -8.83 0.07 -15.02
N GLY A 147 -7.60 -0.18 -15.47
CA GLY A 147 -6.80 0.80 -16.19
C GLY A 147 -7.42 1.20 -17.53
N ASP A 148 -7.96 0.24 -18.28
CA ASP A 148 -8.65 0.50 -19.56
C ASP A 148 -9.90 1.36 -19.36
N LEU A 149 -10.62 1.13 -18.25
CA LEU A 149 -11.77 1.96 -17.88
C LEU A 149 -11.36 3.41 -17.62
N LEU A 150 -10.27 3.64 -16.88
CA LEU A 150 -9.77 5.00 -16.62
C LEU A 150 -9.39 5.70 -17.93
N LEU A 151 -8.66 5.02 -18.82
CA LEU A 151 -8.26 5.57 -20.11
C LEU A 151 -9.47 5.88 -21.01
N ALA A 152 -10.47 5.00 -21.04
CA ALA A 152 -11.73 5.22 -21.75
C ALA A 152 -12.50 6.45 -21.22
N LEU A 153 -12.40 6.73 -19.92
CA LEU A 153 -12.96 7.91 -19.26
C LEU A 153 -12.06 9.16 -19.35
N ARG A 154 -10.93 9.10 -20.06
CA ARG A 154 -9.92 10.17 -20.16
C ARG A 154 -9.34 10.60 -18.81
N ARG A 155 -9.20 9.66 -17.88
CA ARG A 155 -8.51 9.85 -16.59
C ARG A 155 -7.08 9.31 -16.68
N HIS A 156 -6.14 9.92 -15.95
CA HIS A 156 -4.81 9.34 -15.80
C HIS A 156 -4.87 8.10 -14.91
N ILE A 157 -3.89 7.21 -15.07
CA ILE A 157 -3.74 5.96 -14.29
C ILE A 157 -2.73 6.10 -13.16
N ILE A 158 -2.13 7.27 -12.98
CA ILE A 158 -1.04 7.48 -12.00
C ILE A 158 -1.58 7.70 -10.59
N TYR A 159 -1.06 6.94 -9.62
CA TYR A 159 -1.19 7.24 -8.19
C TYR A 159 -0.07 8.20 -7.75
N PRO A 160 -0.35 9.10 -6.79
CA PRO A 160 0.71 9.88 -6.14
C PRO A 160 1.62 8.96 -5.32
N ASN A 161 2.83 9.42 -5.04
CA ASN A 161 3.79 8.71 -4.18
C ASN A 161 3.20 8.53 -2.78
N HIS A 162 3.22 7.31 -2.26
CA HIS A 162 2.73 7.00 -0.92
C HIS A 162 3.45 5.81 -0.32
N LEU A 163 3.38 5.74 1.01
CA LEU A 163 3.81 4.62 1.84
C LEU A 163 2.57 4.09 2.55
N HIS A 164 2.40 2.78 2.56
CA HIS A 164 1.37 2.17 3.36
C HIS A 164 1.87 1.81 4.75
N MET A 165 1.02 1.96 5.76
CA MET A 165 1.30 1.64 7.16
C MET A 165 0.05 1.05 7.83
N ILE A 166 0.23 -0.01 8.62
CA ILE A 166 -0.80 -0.60 9.49
C ILE A 166 -0.24 -0.96 10.86
#